data_AF-A0A3C0YCT8-F1
#
_entry.id   AF-A0A3C0YCT8-F1
#
_cell.length_a   1.000
_cell.length_b   1.000
_cell.length_c   1.000
_cell.angle_alpha   90.00
_cell.angle_beta   90.00
_cell.angle_gamma   90.00
#
_symmetry.space_group_name_H-M   'P 1'
#
loop_
_entity.id
_entity.type
_entity.pdbx_description
1 polymer ?
#
loop_
_entity_poly.entity_id
_entity_poly.type
_entity_poly.pdbx_seq_one_letter_code
_entity_poly.pdbx_strand_id
1 'polypeptide(L)'
;MRKARFAPFALVSAASLLAGCSMIPVYERPAVPVAASYPANPGAAAAAVDDAVAPLAADVAWQDFFADEKLRHLIELALANNRDLRVAVLNIEQTRAQYQIRRADQFPSVNGVLSGSRTPSGNGGITSLYNVGLAVTAYELDFFGRVSSLKEAALSQYLATGEARKTAQISLIAAVANTYLSVLADEELLDLTRQTLATREDSMKLSKLRFDNGVVSELDYRQAESLAEAARVAYAQQQRQRALDENALILLVGQPLAGELPTAAGQATPLAQARPMADVPAGLPSDLLTHRPDIRQAEQLLLASNANIGAARAAFFPRIALTVGA
;
A
#
# COMPACT_ATOMS: atom_id res chain seq x y z
N MET A 1 7.10 71.34 -17.45
CA MET A 1 7.16 70.60 -16.16
C MET A 1 6.57 69.20 -16.37
N ARG A 2 7.42 68.17 -16.56
CA ARG A 2 6.98 66.77 -16.73
C ARG A 2 6.79 66.13 -15.36
N LYS A 3 5.54 65.84 -14.98
CA LYS A 3 5.23 65.08 -13.76
C LYS A 3 5.56 63.61 -14.01
N ALA A 4 6.63 63.13 -13.41
CA ALA A 4 7.06 61.75 -13.53
C ALA A 4 6.08 60.82 -12.79
N ARG A 5 5.42 59.92 -13.52
CA ARG A 5 4.54 58.87 -12.98
C ARG A 5 5.39 57.62 -12.68
N PHE A 6 6.10 57.60 -11.54
CA PHE A 6 6.91 56.45 -11.11
C PHE A 6 6.27 55.56 -10.03
N ALA A 7 5.04 55.87 -9.60
CA ALA A 7 4.41 55.18 -8.46
C ALA A 7 4.02 53.69 -8.66
N PRO A 8 3.56 53.20 -9.84
CA PRO A 8 3.08 51.82 -9.93
C PRO A 8 4.21 50.79 -10.07
N PHE A 9 5.39 51.18 -10.56
CA PHE A 9 6.51 50.26 -10.78
C PHE A 9 7.26 49.93 -9.47
N ALA A 10 7.38 50.88 -8.56
CA ALA A 10 8.03 50.68 -7.27
C ALA A 10 7.26 49.70 -6.36
N LEU A 11 5.93 49.67 -6.47
CA LEU A 11 5.05 48.82 -5.67
C LEU A 11 5.08 47.35 -6.13
N VAL A 12 5.23 47.12 -7.44
CA VAL A 12 5.42 45.78 -8.02
C VAL A 12 6.81 45.23 -7.70
N SER A 13 7.86 46.05 -7.81
CA SER A 13 9.24 45.66 -7.45
C SER A 13 9.40 45.33 -5.95
N ALA A 14 8.73 46.08 -5.08
CA ALA A 14 8.69 45.78 -3.64
C ALA A 14 7.94 44.46 -3.37
N ALA A 15 6.82 44.20 -4.04
CA ALA A 15 6.09 42.94 -3.89
C ALA A 15 6.90 41.71 -4.35
N SER A 16 7.73 41.84 -5.39
CA SER A 16 8.64 40.76 -5.81
C SER A 16 9.81 40.50 -4.85
N LEU A 17 10.22 41.49 -4.05
CA LEU A 17 11.24 41.32 -3.00
C LEU A 17 10.66 40.65 -1.73
N LEU A 18 9.33 40.61 -1.59
CA LEU A 18 8.62 39.88 -0.54
C LEU A 18 8.23 38.44 -0.92
N ALA A 19 8.63 37.96 -2.11
CA ALA A 19 8.57 36.53 -2.39
C ALA A 19 9.57 35.82 -1.46
N GLY A 20 9.06 35.27 -0.35
CA GLY A 20 9.87 34.63 0.68
C GLY A 20 10.82 33.59 0.09
N CYS A 21 12.07 33.61 0.54
CA CYS A 21 13.09 32.68 0.07
C CYS A 21 12.81 31.29 0.66
N SER A 22 12.60 30.30 -0.22
CA SER A 22 12.65 28.89 0.17
C SER A 22 14.09 28.39 0.12
N MET A 23 14.52 27.67 1.14
CA MET A 23 15.86 27.07 1.22
C MET A 23 15.89 25.59 0.80
N ILE A 24 14.74 25.07 0.31
CA ILE A 24 14.63 23.71 -0.21
C ILE A 24 15.54 23.57 -1.44
N PRO A 25 16.48 22.60 -1.48
CA PRO A 25 17.26 22.34 -2.68
C PRO A 25 16.37 22.01 -3.88
N VAL A 26 16.82 22.34 -5.08
CA VAL A 26 16.15 21.88 -6.31
C VAL A 26 16.16 20.36 -6.30
N TYR A 27 14.99 19.78 -6.55
CA TYR A 27 14.86 18.34 -6.66
C TYR A 27 15.45 17.85 -7.98
N GLU A 28 16.39 16.91 -7.89
CA GLU A 28 16.91 16.16 -9.04
C GLU A 28 16.62 14.67 -8.81
N ARG A 29 15.96 14.04 -9.78
CA ARG A 29 15.67 12.61 -9.71
C ARG A 29 16.98 11.84 -9.85
N PRO A 30 17.32 10.92 -8.92
CA PRO A 30 18.51 10.10 -9.04
C PRO A 30 18.51 9.25 -10.31
N ALA A 31 19.68 9.04 -10.89
CA ALA A 31 19.83 8.07 -11.98
C ALA A 31 19.49 6.66 -11.49
N VAL A 32 18.74 5.90 -12.29
CA VAL A 32 18.27 4.57 -11.90
C VAL A 32 19.40 3.56 -12.12
N PRO A 33 19.85 2.82 -11.08
CA PRO A 33 20.97 1.88 -11.18
C PRO A 33 20.53 0.52 -11.74
N VAL A 34 19.82 0.50 -12.86
CA VAL A 34 19.29 -0.72 -13.50
C VAL A 34 19.56 -0.71 -15.00
N ALA A 35 19.51 -1.89 -15.61
CA ALA A 35 19.62 -2.02 -17.06
C ALA A 35 18.44 -1.31 -17.77
N ALA A 36 18.70 -0.78 -18.96
CA ALA A 36 17.68 -0.11 -19.78
C ALA A 36 16.62 -1.07 -20.33
N SER A 37 16.88 -2.38 -20.34
CA SER A 37 15.97 -3.43 -20.81
C SER A 37 16.01 -4.65 -19.89
N TYR A 38 14.92 -5.42 -19.87
CA TYR A 38 14.85 -6.66 -19.11
C TYR A 38 15.78 -7.74 -19.69
N PRO A 39 16.52 -8.51 -18.86
CA PRO A 39 17.46 -9.54 -19.33
C PRO A 39 16.81 -10.67 -20.16
N ALA A 40 15.57 -11.04 -19.83
CA ALA A 40 14.86 -12.17 -20.44
C ALA A 40 14.10 -11.80 -21.74
N ASN A 41 14.16 -10.54 -22.18
CA ASN A 41 13.37 -10.07 -23.31
C ASN A 41 14.14 -9.08 -24.21
N PRO A 42 15.28 -9.48 -24.81
CA PRO A 42 16.09 -8.59 -25.65
C PRO A 42 15.34 -8.11 -26.92
N GLY A 43 14.26 -8.79 -27.32
CA GLY A 43 13.40 -8.40 -28.45
C GLY A 43 12.19 -7.52 -28.11
N ALA A 44 11.80 -7.38 -26.83
CA ALA A 44 10.71 -6.49 -26.45
C ALA A 44 11.06 -5.00 -26.61
N ALA A 45 12.36 -4.67 -26.56
CA ALA A 45 12.85 -3.33 -26.94
C ALA A 45 12.68 -3.05 -28.44
N ALA A 46 12.63 -4.08 -29.30
CA ALA A 46 12.40 -3.94 -30.73
C ALA A 46 10.90 -3.98 -31.09
N ALA A 47 10.08 -4.73 -30.34
CA ALA A 47 8.62 -4.75 -30.51
C ALA A 47 7.91 -3.49 -29.99
N ALA A 48 8.57 -2.68 -29.16
CA ALA A 48 8.06 -1.39 -28.70
C ALA A 48 8.16 -0.27 -29.75
N VAL A 49 8.76 -0.54 -30.92
CA VAL A 49 9.00 0.45 -31.98
C VAL A 49 7.97 0.34 -33.12
N ASP A 50 7.25 -0.78 -33.24
CA ASP A 50 6.22 -0.97 -34.27
C ASP A 50 4.79 -0.85 -33.68
N ASP A 51 4.20 0.34 -33.85
CA ASP A 51 2.79 0.69 -34.04
C ASP A 51 1.67 -0.34 -33.66
N ALA A 52 1.65 -0.78 -32.41
CA ALA A 52 0.40 -1.13 -31.71
C ALA A 52 0.52 -0.79 -30.22
N VAL A 53 -0.22 0.24 -29.80
CA VAL A 53 -0.33 0.72 -28.41
C VAL A 53 -1.01 -0.36 -27.56
N ALA A 54 -0.29 -1.42 -27.23
CA ALA A 54 -0.73 -2.36 -26.21
C ALA A 54 -0.71 -1.62 -24.86
N PRO A 55 -1.82 -1.63 -24.09
CA PRO A 55 -1.86 -0.92 -22.82
C PRO A 55 -0.79 -1.48 -21.87
N LEU A 56 -0.09 -0.59 -21.16
CA LEU A 56 0.83 -0.97 -20.09
C LEU A 56 0.06 -1.73 -19.00
N ALA A 57 0.76 -2.59 -18.26
CA ALA A 57 0.17 -3.34 -17.16
C ALA A 57 -0.60 -2.48 -16.14
N ALA A 58 -0.14 -1.25 -15.92
CA ALA A 58 -0.76 -0.33 -14.98
C ALA A 58 -2.07 0.32 -15.50
N ASP A 59 -2.28 0.32 -16.82
CA ASP A 59 -3.45 0.90 -17.46
C ASP A 59 -4.57 -0.13 -17.67
N VAL A 60 -4.26 -1.43 -17.55
CA VAL A 60 -5.23 -2.52 -17.63
C VAL A 60 -6.03 -2.59 -16.33
N ALA A 61 -7.36 -2.45 -16.44
CA ALA A 61 -8.24 -2.67 -15.30
C ALA A 61 -8.18 -4.14 -14.86
N TRP A 62 -8.09 -4.39 -13.56
CA TRP A 62 -7.99 -5.76 -13.05
C TRP A 62 -9.21 -6.62 -13.42
N GLN A 63 -10.38 -5.98 -13.62
CA GLN A 63 -11.61 -6.63 -14.09
C GLN A 63 -11.49 -7.20 -15.51
N ASP A 64 -10.61 -6.63 -16.34
CA ASP A 64 -10.34 -7.09 -17.70
C ASP A 64 -9.21 -8.13 -17.72
N PHE A 65 -8.32 -8.10 -16.73
CA PHE A 65 -7.25 -9.08 -16.57
C PHE A 65 -7.75 -10.43 -16.03
N PHE A 66 -8.62 -10.41 -15.01
CA PHE A 66 -9.17 -11.64 -14.42
C PHE A 66 -10.47 -12.05 -15.13
N ALA A 67 -10.42 -13.13 -15.89
CA ALA A 67 -11.57 -13.61 -16.67
C ALA A 67 -12.66 -14.32 -15.84
N ASP A 68 -12.32 -14.90 -14.69
CA ASP A 68 -13.25 -15.64 -13.84
C ASP A 68 -14.16 -14.68 -13.05
N GLU A 69 -15.48 -14.82 -13.25
CA GLU A 69 -16.51 -14.03 -12.56
C GLU A 69 -16.51 -14.22 -11.04
N LYS A 70 -16.27 -15.45 -10.56
CA LYS A 70 -16.20 -15.73 -9.12
C LYS A 70 -15.00 -15.05 -8.49
N LEU A 71 -13.85 -15.12 -9.15
CA LEU A 71 -12.66 -14.42 -8.71
C LEU A 71 -12.88 -12.90 -8.69
N ARG A 72 -13.51 -12.34 -9.72
CA ARG A 72 -13.82 -10.90 -9.74
C ARG A 72 -14.70 -10.49 -8.57
N HIS A 73 -15.77 -11.24 -8.31
CA HIS A 73 -16.65 -11.00 -7.16
C HIS A 73 -15.90 -11.08 -5.81
N LEU A 74 -15.03 -12.07 -5.62
CA LEU A 74 -14.20 -12.18 -4.42
C LEU A 74 -13.25 -11.00 -4.24
N ILE A 75 -12.66 -10.51 -5.33
CA ILE A 75 -11.81 -9.30 -5.31
C ILE A 75 -12.65 -8.08 -4.90
N GLU A 76 -13.86 -7.89 -5.44
CA GLU A 76 -14.74 -6.78 -5.05
C GLU A 76 -15.07 -6.83 -3.56
N LEU A 77 -15.43 -8.01 -3.05
CA LEU A 77 -15.71 -8.21 -1.64
C LEU A 77 -14.48 -7.93 -0.77
N ALA A 78 -13.29 -8.35 -1.19
CA ALA A 78 -12.05 -8.06 -0.48
C ALA A 78 -11.74 -6.56 -0.46
N LEU A 79 -11.89 -5.87 -1.59
CA LEU A 79 -11.68 -4.42 -1.67
C LEU A 79 -12.65 -3.63 -0.78
N ALA A 80 -13.86 -4.16 -0.57
CA ALA A 80 -14.87 -3.54 0.30
C ALA A 80 -14.63 -3.85 1.81
N ASN A 81 -14.18 -5.06 2.14
CA ASN A 81 -14.23 -5.57 3.51
C ASN A 81 -12.87 -5.75 4.20
N ASN A 82 -11.78 -5.91 3.44
CA ASN A 82 -10.45 -6.17 3.99
C ASN A 82 -10.00 -5.07 4.96
N ARG A 83 -9.54 -5.48 6.15
CA ARG A 83 -9.20 -4.53 7.23
C ARG A 83 -7.85 -3.86 7.03
N ASP A 84 -6.88 -4.52 6.42
CA ASP A 84 -5.57 -3.93 6.14
C ASP A 84 -5.67 -2.81 5.09
N LEU A 85 -6.48 -3.00 4.05
CA LEU A 85 -6.77 -1.95 3.08
C LEU A 85 -7.51 -0.77 3.73
N ARG A 86 -8.45 -1.03 4.64
CA ARG A 86 -9.12 0.03 5.42
C ARG A 86 -8.12 0.82 6.28
N VAL A 87 -7.18 0.15 6.93
CA VAL A 87 -6.09 0.82 7.67
C VAL A 87 -5.25 1.68 6.73
N ALA A 88 -4.88 1.18 5.55
CA ALA A 88 -4.14 1.95 4.56
C ALA A 88 -4.88 3.21 4.11
N VAL A 89 -6.21 3.15 3.95
CA VAL A 89 -7.05 4.33 3.66
C VAL A 89 -7.08 5.31 4.84
N LEU A 90 -7.25 4.82 6.07
CA LEU A 90 -7.27 5.67 7.27
C LEU A 90 -5.91 6.36 7.50
N ASN A 91 -4.80 5.72 7.15
CA ASN A 91 -3.48 6.34 7.20
C ASN A 91 -3.38 7.58 6.30
N ILE A 92 -4.07 7.60 5.16
CA ILE A 92 -4.14 8.80 4.30
C ILE A 92 -4.82 9.95 5.05
N GLU A 93 -5.93 9.68 5.75
CA GLU A 93 -6.65 10.69 6.52
C GLU A 93 -5.82 11.20 7.70
N GLN A 94 -5.12 10.30 8.40
CA GLN A 94 -4.19 10.66 9.47
C GLN A 94 -3.08 11.58 8.96
N THR A 95 -2.42 11.22 7.85
CA THR A 95 -1.33 12.05 7.31
C THR A 95 -1.86 13.34 6.69
N ARG A 96 -3.09 13.35 6.16
CA ARG A 96 -3.78 14.59 5.75
C ARG A 96 -3.97 15.53 6.93
N ALA A 97 -4.42 15.02 8.08
CA ALA A 97 -4.60 15.82 9.28
C ALA A 97 -3.24 16.36 9.80
N GLN A 98 -2.18 15.55 9.75
CA GLN A 98 -0.83 16.00 10.08
C GLN A 98 -0.34 17.11 9.14
N TYR A 99 -0.58 16.99 7.83
CA TYR A 99 -0.31 18.04 6.86
C TYR A 99 -1.10 19.32 7.17
N GLN A 100 -2.39 19.21 7.53
CA GLN A 100 -3.21 20.36 7.89
C GLN A 100 -2.70 21.07 9.15
N ILE A 101 -2.23 20.33 10.17
CA ILE A 101 -1.58 20.90 11.35
C ILE A 101 -0.31 21.67 10.96
N ARG A 102 0.57 21.07 10.14
CA ARG A 102 1.79 21.74 9.66
C ARG A 102 1.50 22.96 8.77
N ARG A 103 0.41 22.93 8.03
CA ARG A 103 -0.08 24.08 7.27
C ARG A 103 -0.64 25.16 8.20
N ALA A 104 -1.30 24.80 9.30
CA ALA A 104 -1.82 25.74 10.29
C ALA A 104 -0.70 26.52 10.98
N ASP A 105 0.48 25.92 11.18
CA ASP A 105 1.67 26.59 11.73
C ASP A 105 2.12 27.83 10.90
N GLN A 106 1.65 27.98 9.65
CA GLN A 106 1.90 29.18 8.84
C GLN A 106 1.12 30.41 9.33
N PHE A 107 0.09 30.21 10.14
CA PHE A 107 -0.81 31.24 10.63
C PHE A 107 -0.65 31.44 12.14
N PRO A 108 -0.88 32.65 12.67
CA PRO A 108 -0.85 32.89 14.11
C PRO A 108 -2.01 32.16 14.81
N SER A 109 -1.73 31.51 15.93
CA SER A 109 -2.76 31.02 16.84
C SER A 109 -3.18 32.14 17.80
N VAL A 110 -4.49 32.34 17.94
CA VAL A 110 -5.07 33.35 18.84
C VAL A 110 -5.67 32.61 20.04
N ASN A 111 -5.15 32.90 21.23
CA ASN A 111 -5.54 32.23 22.47
C ASN A 111 -6.18 33.23 23.45
N GLY A 112 -7.18 32.77 24.20
CA GLY A 112 -7.64 33.47 25.40
C GLY A 112 -6.70 33.17 26.56
N VAL A 113 -6.15 34.20 27.18
CA VAL A 113 -5.20 34.08 28.29
C VAL A 113 -5.83 34.64 29.57
N LEU A 114 -5.86 33.82 30.62
CA LEU A 114 -6.14 34.24 31.99
C LEU A 114 -4.97 33.81 32.87
N SER A 115 -4.31 34.76 33.53
CA SER A 115 -3.19 34.49 34.44
C SER A 115 -3.26 35.35 35.69
N GLY A 116 -2.80 34.81 36.81
CA GLY A 116 -2.69 35.50 38.08
C GLY A 116 -1.36 35.14 38.75
N SER A 117 -0.63 36.13 39.22
CA SER A 117 0.63 35.95 39.96
C SER A 117 0.61 36.77 41.23
N ARG A 118 1.09 36.17 42.33
CA ARG A 118 1.15 36.81 43.64
C ARG A 118 2.51 36.56 44.27
N THR A 119 3.26 37.63 44.52
CA THR A 119 4.63 37.54 45.04
C THR A 119 4.85 38.47 46.23
N PRO A 120 5.59 38.04 47.27
CA PRO A 120 5.99 38.92 48.37
C PRO A 120 6.93 40.01 47.84
N SER A 121 6.76 41.25 48.29
CA SER A 121 7.74 42.31 48.05
C SER A 121 8.79 42.32 49.16
N GLY A 122 10.01 42.75 48.85
CA GLY A 122 11.13 42.82 49.81
C GLY A 122 10.86 43.68 51.05
N ASN A 123 9.78 44.46 51.05
CA ASN A 123 9.37 45.34 52.15
C ASN A 123 8.21 44.74 52.98
N GLY A 124 7.93 43.45 52.86
CA GLY A 124 6.86 42.77 53.60
C GLY A 124 5.44 42.97 53.04
N GLY A 125 5.32 43.62 51.87
CA GLY A 125 4.05 43.74 51.13
C GLY A 125 3.80 42.55 50.21
N ILE A 126 2.62 42.50 49.58
CA ILE A 126 2.28 41.49 48.58
C ILE A 126 1.85 42.18 47.29
N THR A 127 2.49 41.82 46.19
CA THR A 127 2.11 42.29 44.84
C THR A 127 1.28 41.22 44.16
N SER A 128 0.11 41.59 43.64
CA SER A 128 -0.76 40.68 42.87
C SER A 128 -0.97 41.25 41.47
N LEU A 129 -0.75 40.44 40.44
CA LEU A 129 -0.95 40.80 39.04
C LEU A 129 -1.96 39.82 38.42
N TYR A 130 -2.99 40.35 37.78
CA TYR A 130 -3.99 39.58 37.05
C TYR A 130 -4.03 40.07 35.59
N ASN A 131 -3.93 39.16 34.63
CA ASN A 131 -4.04 39.46 33.20
C ASN A 131 -5.15 38.62 32.58
N VAL A 132 -6.04 39.29 31.85
CA VAL A 132 -7.11 38.67 31.06
C VAL A 132 -7.08 39.33 29.69
N GLY A 133 -7.01 38.54 28.63
CA GLY A 133 -6.84 39.10 27.29
C GLY A 133 -6.81 38.07 26.19
N LEU A 134 -6.68 38.55 24.96
CA LEU A 134 -6.37 37.72 23.79
C LEU A 134 -4.89 37.86 23.47
N ALA A 135 -4.22 36.75 23.20
CA ALA A 135 -2.80 36.76 22.86
C ALA A 135 -2.46 35.83 21.69
N VAL A 136 -1.58 36.34 20.83
CA VAL A 136 -0.76 35.54 19.92
C VAL A 136 0.59 35.37 20.58
N THR A 137 0.98 34.14 20.87
CA THR A 137 2.22 33.85 21.59
C THR A 137 3.21 33.16 20.67
N ALA A 138 4.40 33.74 20.52
CA ALA A 138 5.51 33.13 19.79
C ALA A 138 5.17 32.68 18.35
N TYR A 139 4.35 33.46 17.62
CA TYR A 139 4.10 33.21 16.20
C TYR A 139 5.35 33.48 15.37
N GLU A 140 5.80 32.53 14.57
CA GLU A 140 6.98 32.69 13.71
C GLU A 140 6.60 33.31 12.37
N LEU A 141 7.21 34.45 12.04
CA LEU A 141 7.14 35.02 10.70
C LEU A 141 8.13 34.30 9.78
N ASP A 142 7.59 33.54 8.83
CA ASP A 142 8.37 32.62 7.99
C ASP A 142 9.08 33.31 6.81
N PHE A 143 10.09 34.15 7.09
CA PHE A 143 10.84 34.86 6.05
C PHE A 143 11.79 33.95 5.25
N PHE A 144 12.38 32.94 5.91
CA PHE A 144 13.38 32.04 5.34
C PHE A 144 12.82 30.66 4.96
N GLY A 145 11.49 30.51 5.00
CA GLY A 145 10.79 29.31 4.53
C GLY A 145 11.00 28.08 5.40
N ARG A 146 11.25 28.22 6.71
CA ARG A 146 11.38 27.08 7.64
C ARG A 146 10.05 26.38 7.81
N VAL A 147 8.98 27.13 8.09
CA VAL A 147 7.64 26.57 8.32
C VAL A 147 7.06 26.06 6.99
N SER A 148 7.28 26.78 5.90
CA SER A 148 6.92 26.34 4.55
C SER A 148 7.61 25.04 4.15
N SER A 149 8.89 24.87 4.50
CA SER A 149 9.63 23.63 4.26
C SER A 149 9.06 22.45 5.04
N LEU A 150 8.70 22.64 6.31
CA LEU A 150 8.04 21.60 7.11
C LEU A 150 6.65 21.24 6.60
N LYS A 151 5.90 22.23 6.09
CA LYS A 151 4.63 21.99 5.39
C LYS A 151 4.84 21.15 4.13
N GLU A 152 5.85 21.47 3.32
CA GLU A 152 6.16 20.74 2.08
C GLU A 152 6.59 19.30 2.35
N ALA A 153 7.37 19.09 3.42
CA ALA A 153 7.73 17.76 3.89
C ALA A 153 6.48 16.94 4.28
N ALA A 154 5.56 17.54 5.03
CA ALA A 154 4.31 16.89 5.42
C ALA A 154 3.37 16.65 4.23
N LEU A 155 3.37 17.53 3.22
CA LEU A 155 2.61 17.34 1.98
C LEU A 155 3.12 16.12 1.22
N SER A 156 4.44 16.05 1.02
CA SER A 156 5.09 14.93 0.32
C SER A 156 4.84 13.61 1.06
N GLN A 157 4.89 13.61 2.41
CA GLN A 157 4.52 12.45 3.22
C GLN A 157 3.05 12.03 3.00
N TYR A 158 2.13 12.99 2.93
CA TYR A 158 0.72 12.72 2.61
C TYR A 158 0.56 12.11 1.21
N LEU A 159 1.22 12.67 0.20
CA LEU A 159 1.19 12.12 -1.17
C LEU A 159 1.79 10.70 -1.22
N ALA A 160 2.85 10.44 -0.46
CA ALA A 160 3.43 9.09 -0.32
C ALA A 160 2.41 8.07 0.21
N THR A 161 1.58 8.44 1.19
CA THR A 161 0.53 7.53 1.69
C THR A 161 -0.55 7.23 0.65
N GLY A 162 -0.83 8.16 -0.26
CA GLY A 162 -1.73 7.94 -1.38
C GLY A 162 -1.22 6.85 -2.33
N GLU A 163 0.08 6.84 -2.62
CA GLU A 163 0.71 5.78 -3.44
C GLU A 163 0.82 4.46 -2.65
N ALA A 164 1.13 4.51 -1.35
CA ALA A 164 1.16 3.32 -0.48
C ALA A 164 -0.18 2.56 -0.47
N ARG A 165 -1.31 3.28 -0.46
CA ARG A 165 -2.66 2.69 -0.55
C ARG A 165 -2.90 1.98 -1.89
N LYS A 166 -2.36 2.49 -3.00
CA LYS A 166 -2.43 1.80 -4.30
C LYS A 166 -1.59 0.51 -4.28
N THR A 167 -0.39 0.56 -3.70
CA THR A 167 0.44 -0.65 -3.50
C THR A 167 -0.30 -1.69 -2.66
N ALA A 168 -0.90 -1.29 -1.53
CA ALA A 168 -1.69 -2.19 -0.69
C ALA A 168 -2.89 -2.79 -1.44
N GLN A 169 -3.58 -1.99 -2.27
CA GLN A 169 -4.66 -2.48 -3.12
C GLN A 169 -4.16 -3.54 -4.12
N ILE A 170 -3.06 -3.26 -4.85
CA ILE A 170 -2.49 -4.21 -5.81
C ILE A 170 -2.07 -5.52 -5.13
N SER A 171 -1.40 -5.42 -3.98
CA SER A 171 -1.01 -6.60 -3.18
C SER A 171 -2.20 -7.41 -2.70
N LEU A 172 -3.30 -6.75 -2.29
CA LEU A 172 -4.53 -7.44 -1.87
C LEU A 172 -5.18 -8.18 -3.05
N ILE A 173 -5.31 -7.53 -4.21
CA ILE A 173 -5.86 -8.16 -5.43
C ILE A 173 -5.03 -9.40 -5.79
N ALA A 174 -3.71 -9.27 -5.81
CA ALA A 174 -2.81 -10.39 -6.11
C ALA A 174 -2.89 -11.51 -5.07
N ALA A 175 -2.99 -11.18 -3.77
CA ALA A 175 -3.14 -12.16 -2.71
C ALA A 175 -4.46 -12.95 -2.84
N VAL A 176 -5.58 -12.26 -3.07
CA VAL A 176 -6.90 -12.89 -3.28
C VAL A 176 -6.85 -13.82 -4.50
N ALA A 177 -6.29 -13.36 -5.62
CA ALA A 177 -6.17 -14.17 -6.83
C ALA A 177 -5.31 -15.43 -6.61
N ASN A 178 -4.14 -15.29 -5.99
CA ASN A 178 -3.27 -16.43 -5.71
C ASN A 178 -3.95 -17.43 -4.78
N THR A 179 -4.55 -16.98 -3.67
CA THR A 179 -5.23 -17.87 -2.72
C THR A 179 -6.45 -18.54 -3.35
N TYR A 180 -7.22 -17.84 -4.18
CA TYR A 180 -8.32 -18.45 -4.93
C TYR A 180 -7.84 -19.56 -5.86
N LEU A 181 -6.75 -19.33 -6.61
CA LEU A 181 -6.16 -20.35 -7.48
C LEU A 181 -5.59 -21.52 -6.68
N SER A 182 -5.04 -21.27 -5.49
CA SER A 182 -4.61 -22.34 -4.57
C SER A 182 -5.78 -23.20 -4.10
N VAL A 183 -6.92 -22.59 -3.73
CA VAL A 183 -8.13 -23.34 -3.37
C VAL A 183 -8.63 -24.20 -4.54
N LEU A 184 -8.61 -23.66 -5.77
CA LEU A 184 -9.00 -24.42 -6.96
C LEU A 184 -8.04 -25.59 -7.23
N ALA A 185 -6.74 -25.36 -7.14
CA ALA A 185 -5.74 -26.41 -7.29
C ALA A 185 -5.93 -27.50 -6.22
N ASP A 186 -6.15 -27.09 -4.97
CA ASP A 186 -6.35 -28.00 -3.85
C ASP A 186 -7.60 -28.86 -3.98
N GLU A 187 -8.67 -28.35 -4.58
CA GLU A 187 -9.89 -29.11 -4.89
C GLU A 187 -9.59 -30.23 -5.91
N GLU A 188 -8.84 -29.92 -6.97
CA GLU A 188 -8.43 -30.93 -7.96
C GLU A 188 -7.50 -31.99 -7.37
N LEU A 189 -6.52 -31.55 -6.56
CA LEU A 189 -5.63 -32.44 -5.81
C LEU A 189 -6.41 -33.31 -4.81
N LEU A 190 -7.46 -32.76 -4.19
CA LEU A 190 -8.32 -33.51 -3.27
C LEU A 190 -9.12 -34.59 -4.02
N ASP A 191 -9.63 -34.29 -5.21
CA ASP A 191 -10.32 -35.29 -6.02
C ASP A 191 -9.37 -36.39 -6.52
N LEU A 192 -8.17 -36.02 -6.98
CA LEU A 192 -7.14 -36.98 -7.38
C LEU A 192 -6.72 -37.90 -6.23
N THR A 193 -6.51 -37.35 -5.04
CA THR A 193 -6.14 -38.13 -3.85
C THR A 193 -7.29 -39.04 -3.40
N ARG A 194 -8.55 -38.60 -3.52
CA ARG A 194 -9.74 -39.42 -3.27
C ARG A 194 -9.82 -40.63 -4.22
N GLN A 195 -9.64 -40.41 -5.53
CA GLN A 195 -9.64 -41.48 -6.53
C GLN A 195 -8.48 -42.46 -6.31
N THR A 196 -7.31 -41.94 -5.95
CA THR A 196 -6.13 -42.76 -5.63
C THR A 196 -6.40 -43.61 -4.40
N LEU A 197 -6.93 -43.03 -3.32
CA LEU A 197 -7.28 -43.76 -2.11
C LEU A 197 -8.26 -44.91 -2.41
N ALA A 198 -9.35 -44.64 -3.15
CA ALA A 198 -10.31 -45.67 -3.53
C ALA A 198 -9.64 -46.85 -4.27
N THR A 199 -8.77 -46.54 -5.24
CA THR A 199 -8.03 -47.56 -6.01
C THR A 199 -7.07 -48.37 -5.13
N ARG A 200 -6.41 -47.73 -4.16
CA ARG A 200 -5.49 -48.41 -3.23
C ARG A 200 -6.24 -49.29 -2.24
N GLU A 201 -7.40 -48.85 -1.74
CA GLU A 201 -8.25 -49.64 -0.87
C GLU A 201 -8.79 -50.88 -1.58
N ASP A 202 -9.20 -50.77 -2.83
CA ASP A 202 -9.67 -51.91 -3.61
C ASP A 202 -8.54 -52.90 -3.92
N SER A 203 -7.33 -52.38 -4.21
CA SER A 203 -6.13 -53.21 -4.39
C SER A 203 -5.75 -53.96 -3.10
N MET A 204 -5.84 -53.30 -1.94
CA MET A 204 -5.61 -53.92 -0.62
C MET A 204 -6.65 -55.03 -0.35
N LYS A 205 -7.94 -54.77 -0.60
CA LYS A 205 -9.01 -55.78 -0.44
C LYS A 205 -8.75 -57.00 -1.31
N LEU A 206 -8.37 -56.81 -2.58
CA LEU A 206 -8.04 -57.90 -3.49
C LEU A 206 -6.80 -58.69 -3.02
N SER A 207 -5.75 -58.00 -2.58
CA SER A 207 -4.54 -58.65 -2.07
C SER A 207 -4.83 -59.46 -0.81
N LYS A 208 -5.69 -58.96 0.08
CA LYS A 208 -6.14 -59.67 1.28
C LYS A 208 -6.89 -60.95 0.91
N LEU A 209 -7.86 -60.86 -0.01
CA LEU A 209 -8.58 -62.03 -0.49
C LEU A 209 -7.64 -63.10 -1.08
N ARG A 210 -6.65 -62.68 -1.87
CA ARG A 210 -5.66 -63.59 -2.45
C ARG A 210 -4.75 -64.22 -1.38
N PHE A 211 -4.36 -63.45 -0.35
CA PHE A 211 -3.55 -63.95 0.76
C PHE A 211 -4.32 -64.96 1.60
N ASP A 212 -5.58 -64.65 1.96
CA ASP A 212 -6.46 -65.53 2.73
C ASP A 212 -6.73 -66.87 2.01
N ASN A 213 -6.61 -66.88 0.67
CA ASN A 213 -6.72 -68.08 -0.17
C ASN A 213 -5.36 -68.68 -0.58
N GLY A 214 -4.24 -68.21 -0.01
CA GLY A 214 -2.89 -68.76 -0.22
C GLY A 214 -2.25 -68.47 -1.59
N VAL A 215 -2.76 -67.48 -2.35
CA VAL A 215 -2.31 -67.15 -3.71
C VAL A 215 -1.13 -66.17 -3.73
N VAL A 216 -1.01 -65.32 -2.71
CA VAL A 216 0.08 -64.32 -2.57
C VAL A 216 0.72 -64.41 -1.19
N SER A 217 1.91 -63.82 -1.02
CA SER A 217 2.63 -63.83 0.25
C SER A 217 2.08 -62.79 1.24
N GLU A 218 2.39 -62.94 2.55
CA GLU A 218 2.07 -61.90 3.54
C GLU A 218 2.78 -60.58 3.20
N LEU A 219 3.99 -60.64 2.65
CA LEU A 219 4.73 -59.46 2.22
C LEU A 219 3.95 -58.63 1.17
N ASP A 220 3.35 -59.29 0.18
CA ASP A 220 2.54 -58.64 -0.85
C ASP A 220 1.30 -57.94 -0.25
N TYR A 221 0.63 -58.62 0.70
CA TYR A 221 -0.49 -58.02 1.43
C TYR A 221 -0.07 -56.81 2.26
N ARG A 222 1.02 -56.92 3.04
CA ARG A 222 1.54 -55.81 3.87
C ARG A 222 2.02 -54.63 3.03
N GLN A 223 2.55 -54.88 1.83
CA GLN A 223 2.89 -53.83 0.90
C GLN A 223 1.65 -53.10 0.37
N ALA A 224 0.58 -53.83 0.01
CA ALA A 224 -0.68 -53.23 -0.41
C ALA A 224 -1.35 -52.43 0.73
N GLU A 225 -1.33 -52.96 1.96
CA GLU A 225 -1.81 -52.29 3.17
C GLU A 225 -1.04 -50.98 3.42
N SER A 226 0.29 -51.03 3.39
CA SER A 226 1.13 -49.83 3.57
C SER A 226 0.83 -48.73 2.53
N LEU A 227 0.61 -49.10 1.27
CA LEU A 227 0.24 -48.16 0.20
C LEU A 227 -1.15 -47.55 0.41
N ALA A 228 -2.11 -48.31 0.93
CA ALA A 228 -3.43 -47.80 1.27
C ALA A 228 -3.37 -46.82 2.46
N GLU A 229 -2.61 -47.14 3.50
CA GLU A 229 -2.41 -46.22 4.64
C GLU A 229 -1.69 -44.93 4.21
N ALA A 230 -0.67 -45.02 3.34
CA ALA A 230 -0.02 -43.85 2.79
C ALA A 230 -0.99 -42.96 1.99
N ALA A 231 -1.90 -43.55 1.22
CA ALA A 231 -2.95 -42.82 0.51
C ALA A 231 -3.95 -42.16 1.47
N ARG A 232 -4.31 -42.80 2.59
CA ARG A 232 -5.18 -42.19 3.62
C ARG A 232 -4.54 -40.98 4.27
N VAL A 233 -3.24 -41.06 4.58
CA VAL A 233 -2.48 -39.92 5.12
C VAL A 233 -2.46 -38.77 4.10
N ALA A 234 -2.18 -39.05 2.83
CA ALA A 234 -2.16 -38.03 1.79
C ALA A 234 -3.53 -37.35 1.63
N TYR A 235 -4.63 -38.13 1.64
CA TYR A 235 -5.99 -37.60 1.57
C TYR A 235 -6.30 -36.67 2.75
N ALA A 236 -5.98 -37.08 3.99
CA ALA A 236 -6.18 -36.24 5.17
C ALA A 236 -5.33 -34.95 5.15
N GLN A 237 -4.10 -35.03 4.65
CA GLN A 237 -3.25 -33.85 4.46
C GLN A 237 -3.85 -32.87 3.44
N GLN A 238 -4.36 -33.38 2.32
CA GLN A 238 -4.98 -32.55 1.29
C GLN A 238 -6.29 -31.90 1.76
N GLN A 239 -7.11 -32.63 2.52
CA GLN A 239 -8.30 -32.04 3.17
C GLN A 239 -7.93 -30.87 4.08
N ARG A 240 -6.84 -31.01 4.85
CA ARG A 240 -6.36 -29.94 5.73
C ARG A 240 -5.85 -28.75 4.92
N GLN A 241 -5.07 -28.98 3.86
CA GLN A 241 -4.49 -27.91 3.04
C GLN A 241 -5.58 -27.04 2.40
N ARG A 242 -6.57 -27.68 1.78
CA ARG A 242 -7.78 -27.03 1.27
C ARG A 242 -8.47 -26.15 2.33
N ALA A 243 -8.65 -26.69 3.54
CA ALA A 243 -9.29 -25.94 4.63
C ALA A 243 -8.44 -24.73 5.08
N LEU A 244 -7.11 -24.83 5.05
CA LEU A 244 -6.22 -23.70 5.37
C LEU A 244 -6.33 -22.60 4.32
N ASP A 245 -6.37 -22.96 3.04
CA ASP A 245 -6.47 -22.01 1.94
C ASP A 245 -7.85 -21.35 1.88
N GLU A 246 -8.93 -22.08 2.18
CA GLU A 246 -10.27 -21.51 2.40
C GLU A 246 -10.27 -20.49 3.55
N ASN A 247 -9.65 -20.82 4.68
CA ASN A 247 -9.53 -19.89 5.81
C ASN A 247 -8.72 -18.63 5.46
N ALA A 248 -7.63 -18.80 4.72
CA ALA A 248 -6.81 -17.68 4.24
C ALA A 248 -7.61 -16.76 3.29
N LEU A 249 -8.43 -17.34 2.40
CA LEU A 249 -9.27 -16.57 1.50
C LEU A 249 -10.34 -15.78 2.27
N ILE A 250 -10.98 -16.40 3.26
CA ILE A 250 -11.95 -15.73 4.15
C ILE A 250 -11.29 -14.54 4.88
N LEU A 251 -10.06 -14.71 5.34
CA LEU A 251 -9.29 -13.64 6.00
C LEU A 251 -9.02 -12.48 5.05
N LEU A 252 -8.57 -12.77 3.82
CA LEU A 252 -8.28 -11.76 2.80
C LEU A 252 -9.53 -11.00 2.38
N VAL A 253 -10.65 -11.71 2.19
CA VAL A 253 -11.94 -11.10 1.86
C VAL A 253 -12.47 -10.26 3.03
N GLY A 254 -12.24 -10.70 4.27
CA GLY A 254 -12.63 -9.95 5.46
C GLY A 254 -14.09 -10.14 5.87
N GLN A 255 -14.77 -11.16 5.32
CA GLN A 255 -16.09 -11.63 5.71
C GLN A 255 -16.27 -13.14 5.41
N PRO A 256 -17.21 -13.84 6.07
CA PRO A 256 -17.51 -15.24 5.76
C PRO A 256 -18.04 -15.42 4.32
N LEU A 257 -17.57 -16.47 3.62
CA LEU A 257 -17.89 -16.75 2.22
C LEU A 257 -18.99 -17.81 2.05
N ALA A 258 -20.15 -17.60 2.69
CA ALA A 258 -21.23 -18.58 2.68
C ALA A 258 -21.79 -18.81 1.26
N GLY A 259 -21.43 -19.94 0.64
CA GLY A 259 -21.92 -20.34 -0.69
C GLY A 259 -21.20 -19.69 -1.88
N GLU A 260 -20.21 -18.83 -1.63
CA GLU A 260 -19.42 -18.16 -2.68
C GLU A 260 -18.14 -18.90 -3.04
N LEU A 261 -17.69 -19.80 -2.16
CA LEU A 261 -16.57 -20.67 -2.45
C LEU A 261 -16.94 -21.67 -3.57
N PRO A 262 -15.98 -22.08 -4.42
CA PRO A 262 -16.13 -23.21 -5.32
C PRO A 262 -16.17 -24.53 -4.53
N THR A 263 -17.16 -24.72 -3.66
CA THR A 263 -17.24 -25.83 -2.70
C THR A 263 -18.08 -27.00 -3.17
N ALA A 264 -18.78 -26.88 -4.30
CA ALA A 264 -19.53 -27.99 -4.88
C ALA A 264 -18.71 -28.64 -5.99
N ALA A 265 -18.36 -29.92 -5.79
CA ALA A 265 -17.86 -30.80 -6.83
C ALA A 265 -18.72 -30.64 -8.10
N GLY A 266 -18.13 -30.10 -9.17
CA GLY A 266 -18.80 -29.84 -10.45
C GLY A 266 -19.28 -28.40 -10.71
N GLN A 267 -19.14 -27.46 -9.76
CA GLN A 267 -19.47 -26.04 -9.97
C GLN A 267 -18.26 -25.11 -10.12
N ALA A 268 -17.06 -25.62 -9.83
CA ALA A 268 -15.81 -24.93 -10.11
C ALA A 268 -15.35 -25.27 -11.53
N THR A 269 -14.95 -24.27 -12.30
CA THR A 269 -14.28 -24.55 -13.58
C THR A 269 -12.92 -25.15 -13.23
N PRO A 270 -12.57 -26.36 -13.72
CA PRO A 270 -11.26 -26.95 -13.48
C PRO A 270 -10.16 -25.94 -13.84
N LEU A 271 -9.04 -25.93 -13.12
CA LEU A 271 -7.90 -25.07 -13.39
C LEU A 271 -7.42 -25.24 -14.84
N ALA A 272 -7.46 -26.47 -15.36
CA ALA A 272 -7.14 -26.77 -16.76
C ALA A 272 -8.11 -26.14 -17.79
N GLN A 273 -9.33 -25.79 -17.37
CA GLN A 273 -10.36 -25.16 -18.19
C GLN A 273 -10.56 -23.68 -17.84
N ALA A 274 -9.88 -23.19 -16.80
CA ALA A 274 -9.89 -21.78 -16.45
C ALA A 274 -9.33 -20.97 -17.63
N ARG A 275 -10.01 -19.89 -17.99
CA ARG A 275 -9.52 -19.03 -19.07
C ARG A 275 -8.15 -18.47 -18.66
N PRO A 276 -7.14 -18.55 -19.53
CA PRO A 276 -5.84 -17.98 -19.23
C PRO A 276 -6.01 -16.47 -19.01
N MET A 277 -5.29 -15.95 -18.01
CA MET A 277 -5.14 -14.51 -17.85
C MET A 277 -4.45 -13.96 -19.10
N ALA A 278 -4.86 -12.78 -19.55
CA ALA A 278 -4.27 -12.16 -20.72
C ALA A 278 -2.77 -11.89 -20.47
N ASP A 279 -1.92 -12.19 -21.45
CA ASP A 279 -0.52 -11.77 -21.39
C ASP A 279 -0.47 -10.24 -21.40
N VAL A 280 0.18 -9.69 -20.37
CA VAL A 280 0.31 -8.25 -20.20
C VAL A 280 1.74 -7.85 -20.60
N PRO A 281 1.92 -6.86 -21.49
CA PRO A 281 3.24 -6.42 -21.90
C PRO A 281 4.02 -5.88 -20.71
N ALA A 282 5.26 -6.35 -20.56
CA ALA A 282 6.15 -5.92 -19.47
C ALA A 282 6.61 -4.46 -19.58
N GLY A 283 6.52 -3.86 -20.78
CA GLY A 283 7.00 -2.51 -21.06
C GLY A 283 8.52 -2.37 -20.93
N LEU A 284 8.97 -1.15 -20.68
CA LEU A 284 10.36 -0.81 -20.37
C LEU A 284 10.57 -0.65 -18.85
N PRO A 285 11.77 -0.95 -18.32
CA PRO A 285 12.10 -0.64 -16.93
C PRO A 285 11.87 0.83 -16.53
N SER A 286 11.99 1.78 -17.48
CA SER A 286 11.69 3.20 -17.25
C SER A 286 10.24 3.48 -16.93
N ASP A 287 9.30 2.68 -17.46
CA ASP A 287 7.86 2.88 -17.27
C ASP A 287 7.45 2.66 -15.81
N LEU A 288 8.20 1.81 -15.09
CA LEU A 288 8.00 1.57 -13.66
C LEU A 288 8.14 2.86 -12.83
N LEU A 289 8.97 3.82 -13.25
CA LEU A 289 9.18 5.07 -12.51
C LEU A 289 7.92 5.92 -12.39
N THR A 290 7.03 5.83 -13.39
CA THR A 290 5.81 6.64 -13.46
C THR A 290 4.54 5.84 -13.16
N HIS A 291 4.60 4.51 -13.30
CA HIS A 291 3.43 3.64 -13.15
C HIS A 291 3.43 2.81 -11.86
N ARG A 292 4.60 2.49 -11.29
CA ARG A 292 4.68 1.61 -10.12
C ARG A 292 4.49 2.42 -8.81
N PRO A 293 3.43 2.18 -8.03
CA PRO A 293 3.11 3.05 -6.89
C PRO A 293 4.13 3.00 -5.75
N ASP A 294 4.80 1.86 -5.52
CA ASP A 294 5.88 1.73 -4.53
C ASP A 294 7.09 2.62 -4.85
N ILE A 295 7.47 2.72 -6.13
CA ILE A 295 8.55 3.62 -6.59
C ILE A 295 8.13 5.08 -6.43
N ARG A 296 6.89 5.42 -6.79
CA ARG A 296 6.36 6.77 -6.60
C ARG A 296 6.23 7.15 -5.12
N GLN A 297 5.87 6.21 -4.27
CA GLN A 297 5.92 6.39 -2.81
C GLN A 297 7.34 6.73 -2.36
N ALA A 298 8.35 5.98 -2.82
CA ALA A 298 9.75 6.25 -2.48
C ALA A 298 10.21 7.63 -2.98
N GLU A 299 9.79 8.05 -4.17
CA GLU A 299 10.05 9.39 -4.70
C GLU A 299 9.43 10.49 -3.82
N GLN A 300 8.19 10.32 -3.37
CA GLN A 300 7.53 11.26 -2.46
C GLN A 300 8.23 11.33 -1.09
N LEU A 301 8.73 10.20 -0.56
CA LEU A 301 9.53 10.19 0.67
C LEU A 301 10.89 10.89 0.49
N LEU A 302 11.49 10.78 -0.69
CA LEU A 302 12.71 11.51 -1.05
C LEU A 302 12.43 13.02 -1.11
N LEU A 303 11.32 13.45 -1.72
CA LEU A 303 10.88 14.85 -1.72
C LEU A 303 10.63 15.38 -0.31
N ALA A 304 10.01 14.59 0.56
CA ALA A 304 9.81 14.94 1.97
C ALA A 304 11.14 15.18 2.69
N SER A 305 12.12 14.30 2.44
CA SER A 305 13.47 14.42 3.00
C SER A 305 14.22 15.64 2.43
N ASN A 306 14.06 15.94 1.15
CA ASN A 306 14.62 17.13 0.51
C ASN A 306 14.04 18.43 1.13
N ALA A 307 12.73 18.46 1.40
CA ALA A 307 12.09 19.59 2.07
C ALA A 307 12.63 19.80 3.51
N ASN A 308 12.94 18.72 4.24
CA ASN A 308 13.57 18.82 5.56
C ASN A 308 14.95 19.51 5.53
N ILE A 309 15.71 19.39 4.43
CA ILE A 309 16.96 20.13 4.24
C ILE A 309 16.71 21.63 4.23
N GLY A 310 15.62 22.08 3.58
CA GLY A 310 15.22 23.50 3.58
C GLY A 310 14.93 24.01 5.00
N ALA A 311 14.19 23.24 5.80
CA ALA A 311 13.91 23.59 7.19
C ALA A 311 15.18 23.64 8.05
N ALA A 312 16.13 22.72 7.83
CA ALA A 312 17.41 22.69 8.53
C ALA A 312 18.30 23.88 8.13
N ARG A 313 18.38 24.20 6.83
CA ARG A 313 19.12 25.39 6.33
C ARG A 313 18.55 26.69 6.88
N ALA A 314 17.24 26.81 6.93
CA ALA A 314 16.57 27.98 7.51
C ALA A 314 16.89 28.17 9.00
N ALA A 315 17.31 27.13 9.72
CA ALA A 315 17.71 27.24 11.12
C ALA A 315 19.05 27.99 11.33
N PHE A 316 19.86 28.18 10.29
CA PHE A 316 21.04 29.06 10.34
C PHE A 316 20.67 30.55 10.28
N PHE A 317 19.43 30.89 9.93
CA PHE A 317 18.95 32.26 9.84
C PHE A 317 18.19 32.68 11.12
N PRO A 318 18.09 33.99 11.39
CA PRO A 318 17.34 34.48 12.55
C PRO A 318 15.88 34.04 12.53
N ARG A 319 15.38 33.59 13.68
CA ARG A 319 13.95 33.32 13.88
C ARG A 319 13.29 34.56 14.45
N ILE A 320 12.31 35.09 13.72
CA ILE A 320 11.53 36.26 14.14
C ILE A 320 10.21 35.77 14.71
N ALA A 321 10.11 35.79 16.05
CA ALA A 321 8.90 35.43 16.77
C ALA A 321 8.14 36.69 17.20
N LEU A 322 6.83 36.68 16.98
CA LEU A 322 5.90 37.75 17.34
C LEU A 322 5.05 37.31 18.53
N THR A 323 5.07 38.12 19.59
CA THR A 323 4.16 37.99 20.73
C THR A 323 3.36 39.28 20.85
N VAL A 324 2.03 39.18 20.76
CA VAL A 324 1.10 40.31 20.86
C VAL A 324 -0.02 39.91 21.81
N GLY A 325 -0.31 40.75 22.79
CA GLY A 325 -1.44 40.58 23.71
C GLY A 325 -2.21 41.89 23.86
N ALA A 326 -3.52 41.79 24.05
CA ALA A 326 -4.43 42.89 24.36
C ALA A 326 -5.24 42.57 25.60
#